data_AF-A0A7V2NH50-F1
#
_entry.id   AF-A0A7V2NH50-F1
#
_cell.length_a   1.000
_cell.length_b   1.000
_cell.length_c   1.000
_cell.angle_alpha   90.00
_cell.angle_beta   90.00
_cell.angle_gamma   90.00
#
_symmetry.space_group_name_H-M   'P 1'
#
loop_
_entity.id
_entity.type
_entity.pdbx_description
1 polymer ?
#
loop_
_entity_poly.entity_id
_entity_poly.type
_entity_poly.pdbx_seq_one_letter_code
_entity_poly.pdbx_strand_id
1 'polypeptide(L)'
;MNRSLPVLLGYTLVIVLLATILLPGCAGWRPIRDVELEAPPEQFQGEMPPDLSAVETDRWWIAFEDETLNALIDSAFHNNLTFTQMLARHQQAAAQLAISRASWFPGVNGSTSYQEQGFVEESNVDPFAMGFDPATQFAIDEIWNVGLQATYELDLWGKYHAKRQGALASFRASEEDLRAFVLSLSALMSRSWYGAVTLHLQQDLLESSVETFENNLTIIEER
;
A
#
# COMPACT_ATOMS: atom_id res chain seq x y z
N MET A 1 52.90 -35.14 34.19
CA MET A 1 51.62 -34.84 34.86
C MET A 1 51.02 -33.58 34.21
N ASN A 2 50.26 -33.76 33.12
CA ASN A 2 49.87 -32.67 32.21
C ASN A 2 48.53 -32.06 32.64
N ARG A 3 48.56 -31.10 33.58
CA ARG A 3 47.36 -30.41 34.12
C ARG A 3 46.69 -29.46 33.11
N SER A 4 47.27 -29.25 31.93
CA SER A 4 46.78 -28.34 30.88
C SER A 4 45.71 -28.96 29.96
N LEU A 5 45.67 -30.29 29.83
CA LEU A 5 44.69 -30.99 28.98
C LEU A 5 43.21 -30.75 29.38
N PRO A 6 42.80 -30.85 30.66
CA PRO A 6 41.39 -30.68 31.03
C PRO A 6 40.91 -29.23 30.90
N VAL A 7 41.82 -28.26 31.02
CA VAL A 7 41.51 -26.83 30.90
C VAL A 7 41.25 -26.45 29.44
N LEU A 8 42.09 -26.94 28.51
CA LEU A 8 41.91 -26.74 27.07
C LEU A 8 40.61 -27.39 26.56
N LEU A 9 40.27 -28.59 27.06
CA LEU A 9 39.04 -29.28 26.72
C LEU A 9 37.79 -28.49 27.16
N GLY A 10 37.85 -27.86 28.34
CA GLY A 10 36.80 -26.98 28.85
C GLY A 10 36.58 -25.75 27.98
N TYR A 11 37.65 -25.07 27.55
CA TYR A 11 37.54 -23.92 26.65
C TYR A 11 36.97 -24.29 25.28
N THR A 12 37.39 -25.41 24.69
CA THR A 12 36.81 -25.87 23.41
C THR A 12 35.31 -26.16 23.52
N LEU A 13 34.87 -26.74 24.64
CA LEU A 13 33.46 -27.08 24.84
C LEU A 13 32.60 -25.82 25.05
N VAL A 14 33.12 -24.83 25.77
CA VAL A 14 32.46 -23.51 25.93
C VAL A 14 32.37 -22.76 24.61
N ILE A 15 33.43 -22.76 23.78
CA ILE A 15 33.41 -22.11 22.45
C ILE A 15 32.39 -22.79 21.52
N VAL A 16 32.34 -24.12 21.50
CA VAL A 16 31.36 -24.88 20.71
C VAL A 16 29.93 -24.60 21.18
N LEU A 17 29.69 -24.54 22.49
CA LEU A 17 28.38 -24.22 23.07
C LEU A 17 27.95 -22.77 22.75
N LEU A 18 28.87 -21.81 22.82
CA LEU A 18 28.59 -20.43 22.48
C LEU A 18 28.28 -20.28 20.98
N ALA A 19 29.04 -20.97 20.13
CA ALA A 19 28.82 -21.00 18.68
C ALA A 19 27.47 -21.61 18.33
N THR A 20 27.04 -22.71 18.99
CA THR A 20 25.73 -23.32 18.74
C THR A 20 24.56 -22.46 19.19
N ILE A 21 24.72 -21.68 20.28
CA ILE A 21 23.69 -20.72 20.74
C ILE A 21 23.56 -19.52 19.79
N LEU A 22 24.62 -19.16 19.06
CA LEU A 22 24.63 -18.05 18.09
C LEU A 22 24.09 -18.44 16.70
N LEU A 23 24.05 -19.73 16.34
CA LEU A 23 23.56 -20.22 15.04
C LEU A 23 22.06 -19.98 14.74
N PRO A 24 21.09 -20.07 15.68
CA PRO A 24 19.67 -19.90 15.34
C PRO A 24 19.28 -18.45 14.99
N GLY A 25 20.13 -17.45 15.24
CA GLY A 25 19.89 -16.06 14.82
C GLY A 25 20.09 -15.81 13.32
N CYS A 26 20.70 -16.76 12.60
CA CYS A 26 20.91 -16.69 11.14
C CYS A 26 19.75 -17.32 10.33
N ALA A 27 18.57 -17.49 10.94
CA ALA A 27 17.40 -18.02 10.25
C ALA A 27 16.87 -16.98 9.23
N GLY A 28 17.24 -17.17 7.97
CA GLY A 28 16.88 -16.31 6.84
C GLY A 28 15.42 -16.39 6.39
N TRP A 29 15.12 -15.61 5.36
CA TRP A 29 13.82 -15.51 4.70
C TRP A 29 13.16 -16.89 4.47
N ARG A 30 11.88 -17.01 4.83
CA ARG A 30 11.03 -18.16 4.53
C ARG A 30 10.08 -17.81 3.39
N PRO A 31 9.88 -18.69 2.40
CA PRO A 31 8.91 -18.45 1.34
C PRO A 31 7.50 -18.34 1.93
N ILE A 32 6.72 -17.41 1.38
CA ILE A 32 5.28 -17.33 1.66
C ILE A 32 4.68 -18.67 1.20
N ARG A 33 4.04 -19.40 2.12
CA ARG A 33 3.30 -20.60 1.79
C ARG A 33 1.89 -20.21 1.41
N ASP A 34 1.40 -20.78 0.33
CA ASP A 34 -0.03 -20.76 0.05
C ASP A 34 -0.74 -21.43 1.22
N VAL A 35 -1.76 -20.75 1.73
CA VAL A 35 -2.61 -21.32 2.77
C VAL A 35 -3.54 -22.29 2.05
N GLU A 36 -3.47 -23.57 2.42
CA GLU A 36 -4.45 -24.56 1.99
C GLU A 36 -5.81 -24.14 2.56
N LEU A 37 -6.67 -23.59 1.70
CA LEU A 37 -8.03 -23.25 2.05
C LEU A 37 -8.91 -24.47 1.83
N GLU A 38 -9.87 -24.70 2.72
CA GLU A 38 -10.86 -25.75 2.53
C GLU A 38 -11.69 -25.42 1.29
N ALA A 39 -11.79 -26.39 0.36
CA ALA A 39 -12.49 -26.18 -0.89
C ALA A 39 -13.99 -25.94 -0.62
N PRO A 40 -14.63 -25.01 -1.35
CA PRO A 40 -16.07 -24.86 -1.30
C PRO A 40 -16.76 -26.17 -1.74
N PRO A 41 -18.02 -26.40 -1.31
CA PRO A 41 -18.78 -27.56 -1.77
C PRO A 41 -18.90 -27.56 -3.30
N GLU A 42 -18.92 -28.75 -3.91
CA GLU A 42 -19.05 -28.89 -5.37
C GLU A 42 -20.32 -28.25 -5.93
N GLN A 43 -21.37 -28.14 -5.11
CA GLN A 43 -22.63 -27.51 -5.46
C GLN A 43 -23.14 -26.63 -4.31
N PHE A 44 -23.49 -25.40 -4.66
CA PHE A 44 -24.26 -24.52 -3.79
C PHE A 44 -25.75 -24.85 -3.91
N GLN A 45 -26.54 -24.49 -2.90
CA GLN A 45 -27.99 -24.70 -2.94
C GLN A 45 -28.63 -23.80 -4.00
N GLY A 46 -29.37 -24.39 -4.94
CA GLY A 46 -30.12 -23.69 -5.99
C GLY A 46 -29.98 -24.36 -7.36
N GLU A 47 -31.00 -24.21 -8.22
CA GLU A 47 -30.86 -24.57 -9.63
C GLU A 47 -30.05 -23.48 -10.34
N MET A 48 -28.90 -23.86 -10.90
CA MET A 48 -28.09 -22.94 -11.70
C MET A 48 -28.73 -22.81 -13.09
N PRO A 49 -28.96 -21.58 -13.59
CA PRO A 49 -29.43 -21.39 -14.96
C PRO A 49 -28.46 -22.07 -15.94
N PRO A 50 -28.98 -22.76 -16.98
CA PRO A 50 -28.14 -23.58 -17.88
C PRO A 50 -27.18 -22.76 -18.75
N ASP A 51 -27.35 -21.43 -18.82
CA ASP A 51 -26.50 -20.55 -19.60
C ASP A 51 -26.09 -19.29 -18.82
N LEU A 52 -24.95 -19.39 -18.13
CA LEU A 52 -24.25 -18.25 -17.54
C LEU A 52 -23.03 -17.85 -18.38
N SER A 53 -22.80 -18.53 -19.50
CA SER A 53 -21.64 -18.29 -20.37
C SER A 53 -21.71 -16.95 -21.11
N ALA A 54 -22.92 -16.41 -21.24
CA ALA A 54 -23.20 -15.12 -21.87
C ALA A 54 -23.05 -13.91 -20.93
N VAL A 55 -22.92 -14.10 -19.60
CA VAL A 55 -22.81 -12.99 -18.65
C VAL A 55 -21.36 -12.51 -18.58
N GLU A 56 -21.11 -11.32 -19.12
CA GLU A 56 -19.82 -10.63 -18.96
C GLU A 56 -19.60 -10.34 -17.46
N THR A 57 -18.67 -11.08 -16.84
CA THR A 57 -18.47 -11.05 -15.38
C THR A 57 -18.07 -9.65 -14.88
N ASP A 58 -17.35 -8.90 -15.70
CA ASP A 58 -16.90 -7.53 -15.38
C ASP A 58 -18.03 -6.50 -15.44
N ARG A 59 -19.05 -6.73 -16.27
CA ARG A 59 -20.24 -5.86 -16.42
C ARG A 59 -21.53 -6.63 -16.21
N TRP A 60 -21.60 -7.37 -15.11
CA TRP A 60 -22.69 -8.29 -14.78
C TRP A 60 -24.10 -7.66 -14.84
N TRP A 61 -24.23 -6.36 -14.59
CA TRP A 61 -25.50 -5.64 -14.59
C TRP A 61 -26.11 -5.47 -15.98
N ILE A 62 -25.35 -5.68 -17.06
CA ILE A 62 -25.89 -5.65 -18.43
C ILE A 62 -26.94 -6.75 -18.63
N ALA A 63 -26.89 -7.83 -17.84
CA ALA A 63 -27.89 -8.90 -17.86
C ALA A 63 -29.31 -8.42 -17.49
N PHE A 64 -29.47 -7.22 -16.91
CA PHE A 64 -30.79 -6.63 -16.69
C PHE A 64 -31.41 -5.99 -17.94
N GLU A 65 -30.64 -5.83 -19.02
CA GLU A 65 -31.09 -5.22 -20.29
C GLU A 65 -31.66 -3.79 -20.12
N ASP A 66 -31.19 -3.06 -19.11
CA ASP A 66 -31.63 -1.70 -18.79
C ASP A 66 -30.55 -0.68 -19.19
N GLU A 67 -30.79 0.02 -20.31
CA GLU A 67 -29.87 1.04 -20.83
C GLU A 67 -29.71 2.23 -19.87
N THR A 68 -30.73 2.57 -19.09
CA THR A 68 -30.68 3.67 -18.13
C THR A 68 -29.76 3.30 -16.96
N LEU A 69 -29.90 2.07 -16.45
CA LEU A 69 -28.99 1.54 -15.43
C LEU A 69 -27.53 1.52 -15.92
N ASN A 70 -27.30 1.07 -17.15
CA ASN A 70 -25.97 1.06 -17.76
C ASN A 70 -25.34 2.46 -17.77
N ALA A 71 -26.08 3.47 -18.22
CA ALA A 71 -25.61 4.85 -18.26
C ALA A 71 -25.35 5.43 -16.86
N LEU A 72 -26.18 5.09 -15.87
CA LEU A 72 -25.98 5.52 -14.48
C LEU A 72 -24.71 4.93 -13.86
N ILE A 73 -24.46 3.64 -14.07
CA ILE A 73 -23.26 2.97 -13.58
C ILE A 73 -22.00 3.52 -14.28
N ASP A 74 -22.04 3.70 -15.60
CA ASP A 74 -20.92 4.27 -16.35
C ASP A 74 -20.62 5.71 -15.87
N SER A 75 -21.65 6.53 -15.63
CA SER A 75 -21.50 7.87 -15.05
C SER A 75 -20.90 7.82 -13.63
N ALA A 76 -21.29 6.84 -12.81
CA ALA A 76 -20.74 6.66 -11.48
C ALA A 76 -19.23 6.36 -11.55
N PHE A 77 -18.76 5.51 -12.45
CA PHE A 77 -17.32 5.24 -12.58
C PHE A 77 -16.52 6.46 -13.05
N HIS A 78 -17.10 7.34 -13.86
CA HIS A 78 -16.41 8.56 -14.33
C HIS A 78 -16.38 9.68 -13.29
N ASN A 79 -17.44 9.83 -12.50
CA ASN A 79 -17.63 10.99 -11.64
C ASN A 79 -17.40 10.71 -10.14
N ASN A 80 -17.18 9.46 -9.74
CA ASN A 80 -17.00 9.08 -8.34
C ASN A 80 -15.56 9.33 -7.85
N LEU A 81 -15.40 10.27 -6.92
CA LEU A 81 -14.11 10.60 -6.31
C LEU A 81 -13.50 9.43 -5.52
N THR A 82 -14.32 8.57 -4.93
CA THR A 82 -13.84 7.36 -4.25
C THR A 82 -13.28 6.35 -5.25
N PHE A 83 -13.87 6.21 -6.44
CA PHE A 83 -13.28 5.40 -7.51
C PHE A 83 -11.91 5.96 -7.94
N THR A 84 -11.82 7.28 -8.11
CA THR A 84 -10.55 7.96 -8.42
C THR A 84 -9.50 7.73 -7.31
N GLN A 85 -9.92 7.79 -6.04
CA GLN A 85 -9.06 7.48 -4.90
C GLN A 85 -8.56 6.03 -4.93
N MET A 86 -9.42 5.07 -5.27
CA MET A 86 -9.03 3.66 -5.38
C MET A 86 -8.01 3.43 -6.52
N LEU A 87 -8.20 4.07 -7.67
CA LEU A 87 -7.22 4.06 -8.76
C LEU A 87 -5.87 4.66 -8.31
N ALA A 88 -5.89 5.78 -7.59
CA ALA A 88 -4.67 6.39 -7.07
C ALA A 88 -3.95 5.49 -6.05
N ARG A 89 -4.69 4.76 -5.20
CA ARG A 89 -4.13 3.76 -4.27
C ARG A 89 -3.47 2.60 -5.02
N HIS A 90 -4.08 2.12 -6.09
CA HIS A 90 -3.49 1.09 -6.94
C HIS A 90 -2.17 1.57 -7.59
N GLN A 91 -2.16 2.80 -8.14
CA GLN A 91 -0.94 3.42 -8.68
C GLN A 91 0.14 3.63 -7.62
N GLN A 92 -0.26 4.05 -6.40
CA GLN A 92 0.66 4.16 -5.27
C GLN A 92 1.29 2.81 -4.92
N ALA A 93 0.52 1.72 -4.92
CA ALA A 93 1.04 0.38 -4.66
C ALA A 93 2.04 -0.06 -5.77
N ALA A 94 1.75 0.26 -7.03
CA ALA A 94 2.68 0.03 -8.14
C ALA A 94 4.00 0.79 -7.96
N ALA A 95 3.93 2.06 -7.55
CA ALA A 95 5.11 2.87 -7.26
C ALA A 95 5.93 2.31 -6.09
N GLN A 96 5.28 1.82 -5.03
CA GLN A 96 5.96 1.16 -3.91
C GLN A 96 6.66 -0.14 -4.33
N LEU A 97 6.04 -0.91 -5.23
CA LEU A 97 6.71 -2.07 -5.84
C LEU A 97 7.95 -1.64 -6.62
N ALA A 98 7.88 -0.56 -7.41
CA ALA A 98 9.05 -0.03 -8.12
C ALA A 98 10.18 0.43 -7.16
N ILE A 99 9.85 1.12 -6.07
CA ILE A 99 10.80 1.53 -5.02
C ILE A 99 11.45 0.31 -4.36
N SER A 100 10.67 -0.75 -4.10
CA SER A 100 11.20 -2.00 -3.54
C SER A 100 12.23 -2.68 -4.47
N ARG A 101 12.03 -2.57 -5.79
CA ARG A 101 12.96 -3.07 -6.80
C ARG A 101 14.22 -2.22 -6.88
N ALA A 102 14.12 -0.90 -6.71
CA ALA A 102 15.29 -0.01 -6.69
C ALA A 102 16.27 -0.37 -5.57
N SER A 103 15.77 -0.93 -4.45
CA SER A 103 16.61 -1.36 -3.32
C SER A 103 17.59 -2.50 -3.65
N TRP A 104 17.47 -3.15 -4.82
CA TRP A 104 18.38 -4.21 -5.28
C TRP A 104 19.65 -3.67 -5.97
N PHE A 105 19.67 -2.37 -6.29
CA PHE A 105 20.78 -1.74 -7.01
C PHE A 105 21.58 -0.84 -6.05
N PRO A 106 22.88 -0.60 -6.35
CA PRO A 106 23.68 0.36 -5.60
C PRO A 106 23.04 1.76 -5.61
N GLY A 107 22.95 2.39 -4.44
CA GLY A 107 22.61 3.81 -4.33
C GLY A 107 23.86 4.65 -4.57
N VAL A 108 23.78 5.63 -5.46
CA VAL A 108 24.87 6.57 -5.73
C VAL A 108 24.42 7.97 -5.31
N ASN A 109 25.15 8.55 -4.37
CA ASN A 109 24.86 9.86 -3.81
C ASN A 109 26.04 10.79 -4.04
N GLY A 110 25.77 11.99 -4.55
CA GLY A 110 26.73 13.09 -4.57
C GLY A 110 26.43 14.07 -3.44
N SER A 111 27.46 14.57 -2.77
CA SER A 111 27.33 15.59 -1.75
C SER A 111 28.34 16.71 -1.99
N THR A 112 27.92 17.92 -1.64
CA THR A 112 28.80 19.09 -1.56
C THR A 112 28.53 19.77 -0.24
N SER A 113 29.56 20.15 0.50
CA SER A 113 29.44 20.93 1.72
C SER A 113 30.50 22.03 1.76
N TYR A 114 30.11 23.16 2.35
CA TYR A 114 30.97 24.28 2.67
C TYR A 114 30.88 24.49 4.18
N GLN A 115 32.02 24.56 4.83
CA GLN A 115 32.12 24.85 6.24
C GLN A 115 33.14 25.96 6.43
N GLU A 116 32.72 27.03 7.09
CA GLU A 116 33.58 28.13 7.51
C GLU A 116 33.71 28.08 9.03
N GLN A 117 34.93 28.11 9.53
CA GLN A 117 35.20 28.13 10.96
C GLN A 117 36.17 29.25 11.31
N GLY A 118 35.68 30.21 12.08
CA GLY A 118 36.50 31.29 12.63
C GLY A 118 37.15 30.86 13.93
N PHE A 119 38.44 31.12 14.08
CA PHE A 119 39.17 30.92 15.33
C PHE A 119 39.92 32.20 15.71
N VAL A 120 40.01 32.45 17.01
CA VAL A 120 40.82 33.54 17.56
C VAL A 120 42.17 32.94 17.91
N GLU A 121 43.22 33.34 17.19
CA GLU A 121 44.57 32.95 17.55
C GLU A 121 45.09 33.90 18.64
N GLU A 122 45.16 33.42 19.89
CA GLU A 122 45.85 34.15 20.96
C GLU A 122 47.35 34.14 20.66
N SER A 123 47.85 35.26 20.14
CA SER A 123 49.28 35.53 20.04
C SER A 123 49.89 35.52 21.45
N ASN A 124 50.78 34.57 21.75
CA ASN A 124 51.56 34.49 22.99
C ASN A 124 52.63 35.61 23.12
N VAL A 125 52.52 36.69 22.33
CA VAL A 125 53.44 37.82 22.38
C VAL A 125 53.00 38.75 23.50
N ASP A 126 53.89 38.96 24.48
CA ASP A 126 53.71 39.91 25.57
C ASP A 126 53.33 41.30 24.99
N PRO A 127 52.11 41.81 25.25
CA PRO A 127 51.64 43.08 24.69
C PRO A 127 52.55 44.26 25.02
N PHE A 128 53.35 44.14 26.09
CA PHE A 128 54.24 45.19 26.56
C PHE A 128 55.60 45.24 25.83
N ALA A 129 55.96 44.22 25.03
CA ALA A 129 57.27 44.14 24.40
C ALA A 129 57.39 44.98 23.11
N MET A 130 56.29 45.38 22.47
CA MET A 130 56.32 46.11 21.19
C MET A 130 55.41 47.36 21.11
N GLY A 131 54.68 47.73 22.16
CA GLY A 131 53.88 48.97 22.18
C GLY A 131 52.72 49.00 21.18
N PHE A 132 52.25 47.84 20.71
CA PHE A 132 51.08 47.69 19.84
C PHE A 132 49.92 47.02 20.59
N ASP A 133 48.70 47.45 20.27
CA ASP A 133 47.43 46.83 20.67
C ASP A 133 47.47 45.32 20.33
N PRO A 134 47.13 44.39 21.24
CA PRO A 134 47.10 42.96 20.92
C PRO A 134 46.17 42.74 19.72
N ALA A 135 46.75 42.59 18.54
CA ALA A 135 46.03 42.25 17.34
C ALA A 135 45.45 40.84 17.55
N THR A 136 44.20 40.79 17.99
CA THR A 136 43.36 39.60 17.92
C THR A 136 43.27 39.24 16.44
N GLN A 137 44.11 38.30 16.00
CA GLN A 137 44.07 37.82 14.62
C GLN A 137 42.88 36.88 14.53
N PHE A 138 41.86 37.33 13.81
CA PHE A 138 40.75 36.49 13.40
C PHE A 138 41.19 35.71 12.17
N ALA A 139 41.40 34.41 12.33
CA ALA A 139 41.65 33.51 11.22
C ALA A 139 40.32 32.87 10.82
N ILE A 140 40.02 32.90 9.52
CA ILE A 140 38.87 32.22 8.94
C ILE A 140 39.41 31.01 8.19
N ASP A 141 38.96 29.80 8.57
CA ASP A 141 39.24 28.57 7.84
C ASP A 141 38.02 28.18 7.01
N GLU A 142 38.23 27.98 5.71
CA GLU A 142 37.18 27.63 4.75
C GLU A 142 37.44 26.24 4.18
N ILE A 143 36.51 25.33 4.42
CA ILE A 143 36.60 23.93 3.99
C ILE A 143 35.47 23.64 3.00
N TRP A 144 35.86 23.31 1.77
CA TRP A 144 34.98 22.83 0.72
C TRP A 144 35.14 21.31 0.57
N ASN A 145 34.06 20.54 0.74
CA ASN A 145 34.05 19.10 0.50
C ASN A 145 33.11 18.78 -0.66
N VAL A 146 33.61 18.06 -1.66
CA VAL A 146 32.80 17.47 -2.73
C VAL A 146 33.06 15.97 -2.72
N GLY A 147 32.00 15.18 -2.59
CA GLY A 147 32.08 13.74 -2.46
C GLY A 147 31.09 13.02 -3.37
N LEU A 148 31.50 11.86 -3.86
CA LEU A 148 30.62 10.91 -4.52
C LEU A 148 30.75 9.57 -3.79
N GLN A 149 29.62 9.04 -3.32
CA GLN A 149 29.56 7.81 -2.54
C GLN A 149 28.62 6.82 -3.20
N ALA A 150 29.05 5.57 -3.33
CA ALA A 150 28.20 4.46 -3.73
C ALA A 150 28.07 3.49 -2.55
N THR A 151 26.83 3.12 -2.23
CA THR A 151 26.53 2.17 -1.15
C THR A 151 25.74 1.00 -1.72
N TYR A 152 26.22 -0.22 -1.44
CA TYR A 152 25.58 -1.46 -1.88
C TYR A 152 25.58 -2.49 -0.75
N GLU A 153 24.42 -3.07 -0.48
CA GLU A 153 24.23 -4.12 0.51
C GLU A 153 23.91 -5.43 -0.22
N LEU A 154 24.74 -6.46 -0.03
CA LEU A 154 24.52 -7.79 -0.61
C LEU A 154 23.39 -8.52 0.11
N ASP A 155 22.43 -9.06 -0.65
CA ASP A 155 21.27 -9.77 -0.09
C ASP A 155 21.59 -11.22 0.31
N LEU A 156 22.44 -11.41 1.33
CA LEU A 156 22.84 -12.74 1.80
C LEU A 156 21.70 -13.50 2.50
N TRP A 157 20.75 -12.79 3.09
CA TRP A 157 19.70 -13.33 3.96
C TRP A 157 18.29 -13.24 3.36
N GLY A 158 18.15 -12.69 2.16
CA GLY A 158 16.87 -12.51 1.47
C GLY A 158 16.04 -11.33 1.98
N LYS A 159 16.64 -10.33 2.63
CA LYS A 159 15.97 -9.11 3.12
C LYS A 159 15.32 -8.33 1.97
N TYR A 160 16.06 -8.08 0.89
CA TYR A 160 15.54 -7.32 -0.26
C TYR A 160 14.60 -8.16 -1.12
N HIS A 161 14.84 -9.46 -1.19
CA HIS A 161 13.91 -10.42 -1.76
C HIS A 161 12.56 -10.43 -1.04
N ALA A 162 12.55 -10.57 0.29
CA ALA A 162 11.36 -10.51 1.11
C ALA A 162 10.60 -9.18 0.93
N LYS A 163 11.33 -8.06 0.95
CA LYS A 163 10.75 -6.72 0.77
C LYS A 163 10.06 -6.57 -0.58
N ARG A 164 10.68 -7.05 -1.66
CA ARG A 164 10.08 -7.04 -3.01
C ARG A 164 8.85 -7.94 -3.09
N GLN A 165 8.91 -9.14 -2.51
CA GLN A 165 7.76 -10.04 -2.50
C GLN A 165 6.57 -9.46 -1.72
N GLY A 166 6.83 -8.84 -0.57
CA GLY A 166 5.80 -8.13 0.20
C GLY A 166 5.17 -7.01 -0.61
N ALA A 167 5.98 -6.18 -1.27
CA ALA A 167 5.46 -5.10 -2.13
C ALA A 167 4.66 -5.62 -3.33
N LEU A 168 5.06 -6.77 -3.91
CA LEU A 168 4.32 -7.42 -5.00
C LEU A 168 2.96 -7.95 -4.51
N ALA A 169 2.92 -8.57 -3.33
CA ALA A 169 1.69 -9.03 -2.72
C ALA A 169 0.75 -7.86 -2.42
N SER A 170 1.26 -6.74 -1.90
CA SER A 170 0.46 -5.52 -1.68
C SER A 170 -0.05 -4.91 -2.98
N PHE A 171 0.74 -4.92 -4.05
CA PHE A 171 0.28 -4.47 -5.37
C PHE A 171 -0.87 -5.34 -5.90
N ARG A 172 -0.73 -6.67 -5.84
CA ARG A 172 -1.81 -7.60 -6.24
C ARG A 172 -3.06 -7.44 -5.37
N ALA A 173 -2.90 -7.28 -4.06
CA ALA A 173 -4.02 -7.01 -3.16
C ALA A 173 -4.77 -5.73 -3.57
N SER A 174 -4.04 -4.67 -3.92
CA SER A 174 -4.67 -3.41 -4.37
C SER A 174 -5.43 -3.53 -5.70
N GLU A 175 -5.05 -4.47 -6.56
CA GLU A 175 -5.77 -4.78 -7.80
C GLU A 175 -7.11 -5.45 -7.49
N GLU A 176 -7.10 -6.44 -6.58
CA GLU A 176 -8.34 -7.11 -6.15
C GLU A 176 -9.24 -6.17 -5.32
N ASP A 177 -8.67 -5.26 -4.52
CA ASP A 177 -9.42 -4.21 -3.82
C ASP A 177 -10.16 -3.29 -4.82
N LEU A 178 -9.52 -2.95 -5.94
CA LEU A 178 -10.13 -2.14 -7.00
C LEU A 178 -11.30 -2.90 -7.67
N ARG A 179 -11.11 -4.19 -8.00
CA ARG A 179 -12.17 -5.04 -8.56
C ARG A 179 -13.34 -5.21 -7.59
N ALA A 180 -13.06 -5.45 -6.31
CA ALA A 180 -14.08 -5.53 -5.27
C ALA A 180 -14.86 -4.22 -5.11
N PHE A 181 -14.19 -3.07 -5.26
CA PHE A 181 -14.83 -1.76 -5.26
C PHE A 181 -15.76 -1.57 -6.47
N VAL A 182 -15.31 -1.94 -7.68
CA VAL A 182 -16.13 -1.88 -8.91
C VAL A 182 -17.39 -2.73 -8.76
N LEU A 183 -17.25 -3.96 -8.25
CA LEU A 183 -18.37 -4.85 -7.97
C LEU A 183 -19.34 -4.25 -6.93
N SER A 184 -18.82 -3.74 -5.82
CA SER A 184 -19.64 -3.16 -4.76
C SER A 184 -20.37 -1.90 -5.22
N LEU A 185 -19.70 -1.03 -5.99
CA LEU A 185 -20.29 0.20 -6.50
C LEU A 185 -21.38 -0.09 -7.52
N SER A 186 -21.13 -1.00 -8.47
CA SER A 186 -22.16 -1.42 -9.44
C SER A 186 -23.37 -2.05 -8.73
N ALA A 187 -23.15 -2.92 -7.73
CA ALA A 187 -24.25 -3.50 -6.95
C ALA A 187 -25.06 -2.46 -6.17
N LEU A 188 -24.39 -1.48 -5.57
CA LEU A 188 -25.06 -0.37 -4.88
C LEU A 188 -25.90 0.45 -5.86
N MET A 189 -25.33 0.82 -7.01
CA MET A 189 -26.04 1.58 -8.05
C MET A 189 -27.27 0.83 -8.57
N SER A 190 -27.15 -0.46 -8.89
CA SER A 190 -28.28 -1.29 -9.33
C SER A 190 -29.38 -1.36 -8.28
N ARG A 191 -29.01 -1.59 -7.01
CA ARG A 191 -29.98 -1.62 -5.91
C ARG A 191 -30.69 -0.28 -5.72
N SER A 192 -29.94 0.82 -5.76
CA SER A 192 -30.50 2.16 -5.62
C SER A 192 -31.44 2.52 -6.78
N TRP A 193 -31.07 2.16 -8.01
CA TRP A 193 -31.90 2.38 -9.20
C TRP A 193 -33.22 1.64 -9.11
N TYR A 194 -33.21 0.32 -8.90
CA TYR A 194 -34.44 -0.45 -8.79
C TYR A 194 -35.27 -0.10 -7.55
N GLY A 195 -34.61 0.37 -6.48
CA GLY A 195 -35.30 1.00 -5.35
C GLY A 195 -36.11 2.22 -5.77
N ALA A 196 -35.52 3.12 -6.56
CA ALA A 196 -36.20 4.30 -7.10
C ALA A 196 -37.34 3.94 -8.06
N VAL A 197 -37.11 3.00 -8.99
CA VAL A 197 -38.15 2.49 -9.90
C VAL A 197 -39.33 1.92 -9.12
N THR A 198 -39.07 1.12 -8.10
CA THR A 198 -40.13 0.53 -7.25
C THR A 198 -40.95 1.60 -6.56
N LEU A 199 -40.30 2.63 -6.01
CA LEU A 199 -41.00 3.73 -5.35
C LEU A 199 -41.89 4.52 -6.31
N HIS A 200 -41.43 4.74 -7.54
CA HIS A 200 -42.23 5.41 -8.56
C HIS A 200 -43.46 4.59 -8.95
N LEU A 201 -43.30 3.29 -9.18
CA LEU A 201 -44.43 2.40 -9.47
C LEU A 201 -45.44 2.32 -8.32
N GLN A 202 -44.98 2.39 -7.07
CA GLN A 202 -45.88 2.45 -5.91
C GLN A 202 -46.68 3.76 -5.88
N GLN A 203 -46.04 4.88 -6.22
CA GLN A 203 -46.73 6.17 -6.32
C GLN A 203 -47.82 6.13 -7.38
N ASP A 204 -47.50 5.67 -8.59
CA ASP A 204 -48.45 5.58 -9.71
C ASP A 204 -49.67 4.70 -9.35
N LEU A 205 -49.41 3.57 -8.68
CA LEU A 205 -50.47 2.67 -8.22
C LEU A 205 -51.38 3.31 -7.18
N LEU A 206 -50.81 4.11 -6.27
CA LEU A 206 -51.58 4.84 -5.26
C LEU A 206 -52.42 5.96 -5.90
N GLU A 207 -51.87 6.72 -6.86
CA GLU A 207 -52.61 7.74 -7.60
C GLU A 207 -53.80 7.14 -8.37
N SER A 208 -53.58 6.04 -9.09
CA SER A 208 -54.67 5.34 -9.79
C SER A 208 -55.73 4.78 -8.82
N SER A 209 -55.31 4.35 -7.63
CA SER A 209 -56.25 3.91 -6.58
C SER A 209 -57.11 5.06 -6.07
N VAL A 210 -56.51 6.25 -5.86
CA VAL A 210 -57.23 7.46 -5.43
C VAL A 210 -58.25 7.88 -6.50
N GLU A 211 -57.83 7.97 -7.77
CA GLU A 211 -58.72 8.30 -8.89
C GLU A 211 -59.91 7.33 -8.97
N THR A 212 -59.65 6.04 -8.78
CA THR A 212 -60.70 5.00 -8.77
C THR A 212 -61.68 5.22 -7.61
N PHE A 213 -61.20 5.59 -6.42
CA PHE A 213 -62.08 5.87 -5.29
C PHE A 213 -62.90 7.15 -5.48
N GLU A 214 -62.34 8.19 -6.07
CA GLU A 214 -63.05 9.43 -6.41
C GLU A 214 -64.16 9.15 -7.44
N ASN A 215 -63.86 8.44 -8.52
CA ASN A 215 -64.84 8.07 -9.53
C ASN A 215 -66.01 7.24 -8.94
N ASN A 216 -65.70 6.27 -8.06
CA ASN A 216 -66.73 5.49 -7.37
C ASN A 216 -67.60 6.36 -6.46
N LEU A 217 -67.02 7.35 -5.77
CA LEU A 217 -67.77 8.27 -4.93
C LEU A 217 -68.75 9.10 -5.77
N THR A 218 -68.32 9.65 -6.90
CA THR A 218 -69.18 10.42 -7.81
C THR A 218 -70.37 9.60 -8.31
N ILE A 219 -70.14 8.34 -8.71
CA ILE A 219 -71.22 7.43 -9.16
C ILE A 219 -72.25 7.18 -8.05
N ILE A 220 -71.81 7.12 -6.79
CA ILE A 220 -72.70 6.92 -5.63
C ILE A 220 -73.49 8.20 -5.33
N GLU A 221 -72.89 9.38 -5.43
CA GLU A 221 -73.53 10.67 -5.16
C GLU A 221 -74.58 11.08 -6.20
N GLU A 222 -74.43 10.65 -7.45
CA GLU A 222 -75.41 10.92 -8.53
C GLU A 222 -76.66 10.03 -8.48
N ARG A 223 -76.75 9.10 -7.53
CA ARG A 223 -77.80 8.07 -7.45
C ARG A 223 -78.86 8.37 -6.39
#